data_AF-A0A3B8TQV4-F1
#
_entry.id   AF-A0A3B8TQV4-F1
#
_cell.length_a   1.000
_cell.length_b   1.000
_cell.length_c   1.000
_cell.angle_alpha   90.00
_cell.angle_beta   90.00
_cell.angle_gamma   90.00
#
_symmetry.space_group_name_H-M   'P 1'
#
loop_
_entity.id
_entity.type
_entity.pdbx_description
1 polymer ?
#
loop_
_entity_poly.entity_id
_entity_poly.type
_entity_poly.pdbx_seq_one_letter_code
_entity_poly.pdbx_strand_id
1 'polypeptide(L)'
;RGYRIAAAHPEADYTPETLPLDRPLAIMLGTEWHGLSETAFELADTRVKIPMYGFTESLNVSVSCAVLLQQLNHRLRSQDSSLWQLTSEDFLETLLDWTKKSVKHSGPLLKALAKEKAS
;
A
#
# COMPACT_ATOMS: atom_id res chain seq x y z
N ARG A 1 -9.84 7.79 7.79
CA ARG A 1 -8.67 6.93 8.11
C ARG A 1 -7.31 7.63 7.88
N GLY A 2 -7.25 8.94 7.57
CA GLY A 2 -5.97 9.68 7.53
C GLY A 2 -4.98 9.30 6.42
N TYR A 3 -5.41 8.50 5.43
CA TYR A 3 -4.57 8.11 4.31
C TYR A 3 -4.34 9.29 3.39
N ARG A 4 -3.13 9.41 2.85
CA ARG A 4 -2.87 10.16 1.62
C ARG A 4 -3.22 9.28 0.43
N ILE A 5 -4.02 9.80 -0.49
CA ILE A 5 -4.40 9.13 -1.74
C ILE A 5 -3.47 9.63 -2.84
N ALA A 6 -2.64 8.74 -3.39
CA ALA A 6 -1.71 9.05 -4.48
C ALA A 6 -2.14 8.40 -5.79
N ALA A 7 -2.40 9.20 -6.81
CA ALA A 7 -2.68 8.73 -8.16
C ALA A 7 -1.37 8.46 -8.93
N ALA A 8 -1.21 7.25 -9.48
CA ALA A 8 -0.12 6.95 -10.40
C ALA A 8 -0.44 7.53 -11.78
N HIS A 9 0.31 8.53 -12.22
CA HIS A 9 0.04 9.25 -13.47
C HIS A 9 1.35 9.81 -14.08
N PRO A 10 1.54 9.81 -15.41
CA PRO A 10 2.75 10.35 -16.05
C PRO A 10 2.99 11.83 -15.71
N GLU A 11 1.92 12.61 -15.63
CA GLU A 11 1.95 13.98 -15.11
C GLU A 11 1.78 13.95 -13.59
N ALA A 12 2.90 14.06 -12.89
CA ALA A 12 2.95 14.05 -11.44
C ALA A 12 4.10 14.93 -10.92
N ASP A 13 3.87 15.47 -9.72
CA ASP A 13 4.83 16.31 -8.98
C ASP A 13 5.83 15.47 -8.19
N TYR A 14 5.49 14.22 -7.86
CA TYR A 14 6.33 13.32 -7.07
C TYR A 14 6.80 12.11 -7.87
N THR A 15 7.92 11.56 -7.42
CA THR A 15 8.42 10.24 -7.82
C THR A 15 8.42 9.33 -6.59
N PRO A 16 8.66 8.00 -6.73
CA PRO A 16 8.74 7.10 -5.58
C PRO A 16 9.82 7.51 -4.57
N GLU A 17 10.81 8.29 -4.97
CA GLU A 17 11.90 8.80 -4.13
C GLU A 17 11.49 10.04 -3.33
N THR A 18 10.61 10.88 -3.88
CA THR A 18 10.22 12.16 -3.27
C THR A 18 8.85 12.14 -2.63
N LEU A 19 8.00 11.16 -2.96
CA LEU A 19 6.66 11.03 -2.40
C LEU A 19 6.73 11.00 -0.86
N PRO A 20 5.97 11.83 -0.12
CA PRO A 20 6.09 11.85 1.32
C PRO A 20 5.42 10.62 1.96
N LEU A 21 6.06 10.08 2.99
CA LEU A 21 5.69 8.86 3.71
C LEU A 21 5.42 9.14 5.20
N ASP A 22 4.96 10.36 5.49
CA ASP A 22 4.64 10.90 6.82
C ASP A 22 3.34 10.35 7.43
N ARG A 23 2.53 9.65 6.63
CA ARG A 23 1.24 9.09 7.03
C ARG A 23 0.90 7.88 6.13
N PRO A 24 -0.12 7.08 6.48
CA PRO A 24 -0.56 5.96 5.63
C PRO A 24 -0.82 6.40 4.19
N LEU A 25 -0.35 5.62 3.22
CA LEU A 25 -0.43 5.95 1.80
C LEU A 25 -1.28 4.90 1.07
N ALA A 26 -2.24 5.36 0.28
CA ALA A 26 -3.00 4.54 -0.66
C ALA A 26 -2.63 4.94 -2.08
N ILE A 27 -2.14 3.99 -2.89
CA ILE A 27 -1.76 4.23 -4.28
C ILE A 27 -2.90 3.75 -5.18
N MET A 28 -3.38 4.65 -6.02
CA MET A 28 -4.38 4.37 -7.04
C MET A 28 -3.66 4.14 -8.36
N LEU A 29 -3.91 2.98 -8.95
CA LEU A 29 -3.38 2.57 -10.25
C LEU A 29 -4.51 2.56 -11.27
N GLY A 30 -4.23 3.12 -12.44
CA GLY A 30 -5.14 3.07 -13.57
C GLY A 30 -5.25 1.69 -14.20
N THR A 31 -6.34 1.44 -14.91
CA THR A 31 -6.47 0.24 -15.76
C THR A 31 -5.61 0.39 -17.02
N GLU A 32 -5.22 -0.73 -17.64
CA GLU A 32 -4.37 -0.73 -18.84
C GLU A 32 -4.97 0.05 -20.02
N TRP A 33 -6.30 0.09 -20.11
CA TRP A 33 -7.00 0.64 -21.27
C TRP A 33 -7.43 2.09 -21.09
N HIS A 34 -7.81 2.48 -19.87
CA HIS A 34 -8.44 3.79 -19.61
C HIS A 34 -7.67 4.62 -18.59
N GLY A 35 -6.56 4.09 -18.05
CA GLY A 35 -5.85 4.74 -16.96
C GLY A 35 -6.75 4.87 -15.71
N LEU A 36 -6.52 5.93 -14.94
CA LEU A 36 -7.38 6.31 -13.81
C LEU A 36 -8.62 7.05 -14.34
N SER A 37 -9.77 6.82 -13.72
CA SER A 37 -10.95 7.64 -14.03
C SER A 37 -10.71 9.09 -13.63
N GLU A 38 -11.39 10.02 -14.31
CA GLU A 38 -11.31 11.45 -13.99
C GLU A 38 -11.66 11.72 -12.52
N THR A 39 -12.72 11.10 -12.01
CA THR A 39 -13.10 11.18 -10.60
C THR A 39 -12.00 10.66 -9.67
N ALA A 40 -11.34 9.56 -10.01
CA ALA A 40 -10.22 9.03 -9.23
C ALA A 40 -9.02 9.99 -9.20
N PHE A 41 -8.79 10.68 -10.31
CA PHE A 41 -7.73 11.67 -10.44
C PHE A 41 -8.03 12.96 -9.68
N GLU A 42 -9.28 13.43 -9.70
CA GLU A 42 -9.75 14.60 -8.94
C GLU A 42 -9.72 14.39 -7.42
N LEU A 43 -10.03 13.17 -6.97
CA LEU A 43 -10.06 12.82 -5.55
C LEU A 43 -8.68 12.49 -4.97
N ALA A 44 -7.61 12.48 -5.78
CA ALA A 44 -6.27 12.20 -5.32
C ALA A 44 -5.66 13.42 -4.61
N ASP A 45 -5.11 13.21 -3.41
CA ASP A 45 -4.38 14.24 -2.67
C ASP A 45 -3.06 14.61 -3.34
N THR A 46 -2.47 13.65 -4.05
CA THR A 46 -1.18 13.81 -4.72
C THR A 46 -1.07 12.91 -5.95
N ARG A 47 -0.08 13.19 -6.79
CA ARG A 47 0.23 12.41 -7.98
C ARG A 47 1.66 11.89 -7.89
N VAL A 48 1.89 10.66 -8.35
CA VAL A 48 3.22 10.04 -8.41
C VAL A 48 3.47 9.46 -9.80
N LYS A 49 4.66 9.66 -10.35
CA LYS A 49 5.09 9.04 -11.61
C LYS A 49 6.31 8.16 -11.40
N ILE A 50 6.39 7.08 -12.16
CA ILE A 50 7.66 6.37 -12.36
C ILE A 50 8.43 7.14 -13.43
N PRO A 51 9.67 7.60 -13.17
CA PRO A 51 10.48 8.23 -14.20
C PRO A 51 10.72 7.25 -15.35
N MET A 52 10.26 7.62 -16.55
CA MET A 52 10.43 6.84 -17.77
C MET A 52 11.44 7.53 -18.69
N TYR A 53 12.33 6.75 -19.31
CA TYR A 53 13.29 7.23 -20.30
C TYR A 53 13.14 6.40 -21.58
N GLY A 54 13.09 7.07 -22.73
CA GLY A 54 12.90 6.43 -24.04
C GLY A 54 11.50 6.68 -24.63
N PHE A 55 11.09 5.83 -25.56
CA PHE A 55 9.86 6.01 -26.35
C PHE A 55 8.59 5.44 -25.69
N THR A 56 8.71 4.74 -24.57
CA THR A 56 7.55 4.15 -23.90
C THR A 56 6.93 5.15 -22.93
N GLU A 57 5.63 5.38 -23.08
CA GLU A 57 4.89 6.36 -22.28
C GLU A 57 4.33 5.75 -20.98
N SER A 58 4.30 4.41 -20.90
CA SER A 58 3.83 3.69 -19.72
C SER A 58 4.50 2.32 -19.57
N LEU A 59 4.30 1.72 -18.39
CA LEU A 59 4.59 0.32 -18.12
C LEU A 59 3.28 -0.44 -17.96
N ASN A 60 3.34 -1.76 -18.07
CA ASN A 60 2.24 -2.62 -17.65
C ASN A 60 1.82 -2.28 -16.20
N VAL A 61 0.52 -2.24 -15.92
CA VAL A 61 -0.01 -1.84 -14.60
C VAL A 61 0.57 -2.64 -13.44
N SER A 62 0.79 -3.95 -13.63
CA SER A 62 1.39 -4.81 -12.61
C SER A 62 2.86 -4.50 -12.38
N VAL A 63 3.58 -4.14 -13.45
CA VAL A 63 4.99 -3.71 -13.39
C VAL A 63 5.09 -2.35 -12.70
N SER A 64 4.21 -1.40 -13.04
CA SER A 64 4.12 -0.12 -12.33
C SER A 64 3.86 -0.32 -10.84
N CYS A 65 2.92 -1.19 -10.48
CA CYS A 65 2.63 -1.54 -9.09
C CYS A 65 3.87 -2.08 -8.38
N ALA A 66 4.54 -3.06 -8.99
CA ALA A 66 5.74 -3.68 -8.42
C ALA A 66 6.87 -2.65 -8.20
N VAL A 67 7.14 -1.80 -9.19
CA VAL A 67 8.18 -0.76 -9.09
C VAL A 67 7.86 0.25 -7.99
N LEU A 68 6.63 0.78 -7.96
CA LEU A 68 6.20 1.72 -6.93
C LEU A 68 6.33 1.11 -5.53
N LEU A 69 5.74 -0.08 -5.33
CA LEU A 69 5.75 -0.73 -4.03
C LEU A 69 7.17 -1.09 -3.58
N GLN A 70 8.02 -1.58 -4.48
CA GLN A 70 9.39 -1.94 -4.13
C GLN A 70 10.18 -0.72 -3.63
N GLN A 71 10.10 0.40 -4.34
CA GLN A 71 10.83 1.63 -3.98
C GLN A 71 10.29 2.24 -2.69
N LEU A 72 8.96 2.31 -2.54
CA LEU A 72 8.34 2.86 -1.34
C LEU A 72 8.60 1.97 -0.12
N ASN A 73 8.55 0.64 -0.26
CA ASN A 73 8.88 -0.29 0.81
C ASN A 73 10.36 -0.18 1.22
N HIS A 74 11.27 -0.04 0.25
CA HIS A 74 12.68 0.21 0.55
C HIS A 74 12.86 1.49 1.39
N ARG A 75 12.19 2.59 1.03
CA ARG A 75 12.22 3.85 1.79
C ARG A 75 11.54 3.73 3.16
N LEU A 76 10.41 3.04 3.26
CA LEU A 76 9.73 2.82 4.54
C LEU A 76 10.62 2.05 5.51
N ARG A 77 11.34 1.03 5.02
CA ARG A 77 12.23 0.20 5.83
C ARG A 77 13.50 0.92 6.29
N SER A 78 13.87 2.04 5.67
CA SER A 78 14.95 2.89 6.15
C SER A 78 14.50 3.96 7.16
N GLN A 79 13.18 4.10 7.37
CA GLN A 79 12.59 4.97 8.39
C GLN A 79 12.35 4.22 9.70
N ASP A 80 11.96 4.96 10.74
CA ASP A 80 11.54 4.40 12.02
C ASP A 80 10.33 3.46 11.82
N SER A 81 10.47 2.22 12.29
CA SER A 81 9.44 1.19 12.20
C SER A 81 8.13 1.56 12.86
N SER A 82 8.16 2.39 13.89
CA SER A 82 6.96 2.83 14.62
C SER A 82 5.98 3.65 13.77
N LEU A 83 6.44 4.19 12.62
CA LEU A 83 5.62 5.00 11.72
C LEU A 83 4.72 4.18 10.79
N TRP A 84 5.07 2.90 10.54
CA TRP A 84 4.39 2.09 9.51
C TRP A 84 4.00 0.68 9.96
N GLN A 85 4.54 0.18 11.08
CA GLN A 85 4.13 -1.12 11.60
C GLN A 85 2.73 -1.05 12.21
N LEU A 86 2.02 -2.18 12.13
CA LEU A 86 0.77 -2.35 12.86
C LEU A 86 1.04 -2.29 14.36
N THR A 87 0.08 -1.75 15.11
CA THR A 87 0.08 -1.90 16.56
C THR A 87 -0.04 -3.38 16.91
N SER A 88 0.37 -3.78 18.12
CA SER A 88 0.21 -5.16 18.58
C SER A 88 -1.25 -5.61 18.56
N GLU A 89 -2.18 -4.69 18.80
CA GLU A 89 -3.62 -4.94 18.72
C GLU A 89 -4.06 -5.18 17.26
N ASP A 90 -3.77 -4.26 16.34
CA ASP A 90 -4.14 -4.39 14.92
C ASP A 90 -3.52 -5.64 14.29
N PHE A 91 -2.27 -5.95 14.64
CA PHE A 91 -1.57 -7.13 14.19
C PHE A 91 -2.31 -8.41 14.61
N LEU A 92 -2.65 -8.51 15.90
CA LEU A 92 -3.31 -9.70 16.44
C LEU A 92 -4.75 -9.83 15.91
N GLU A 93 -5.48 -8.73 15.74
CA GLU A 93 -6.80 -8.75 15.10
C GLU A 93 -6.74 -9.22 13.66
N THR A 94 -5.78 -8.69 12.88
CA THR A 94 -5.54 -9.11 11.49
C THR A 94 -5.18 -10.59 11.42
N LEU A 95 -4.29 -11.05 12.31
CA LEU A 95 -3.87 -12.45 12.39
C LEU A 95 -5.04 -13.39 12.71
N LEU A 96 -5.89 -13.02 13.67
CA LEU A 96 -7.08 -13.79 14.03
C LEU A 96 -8.07 -13.88 12.86
N ASP A 97 -8.35 -12.76 12.20
CA ASP A 97 -9.25 -12.71 11.04
C ASP A 97 -8.75 -13.59 9.89
N TRP A 98 -7.46 -13.50 9.55
CA TRP A 98 -6.85 -14.32 8.50
C TRP A 98 -6.81 -15.79 8.87
N THR A 99 -6.51 -16.12 10.13
CA THR A 99 -6.51 -17.51 10.62
C THR A 99 -7.91 -18.13 10.50
N LYS A 100 -8.96 -17.38 10.87
CA LYS A 100 -10.35 -17.82 10.75
C LYS A 100 -10.76 -18.08 9.29
N LYS A 101 -10.33 -17.21 8.36
CA LYS A 101 -10.69 -17.29 6.93
C LYS A 101 -9.90 -18.34 6.15
N SER A 102 -8.64 -18.56 6.50
CA SER A 102 -7.71 -19.35 5.67
C SER A 102 -7.43 -20.76 6.21
N VAL A 103 -7.64 -21.02 7.50
CA VAL A 103 -7.31 -22.32 8.12
C VAL A 103 -8.57 -23.10 8.47
N LYS A 104 -8.73 -24.28 7.85
CA LYS A 104 -9.77 -25.25 8.23
C LYS A 104 -9.52 -25.78 9.64
N HIS A 105 -10.57 -25.91 10.45
CA HIS A 105 -10.49 -26.30 11.87
C HIS A 105 -9.61 -25.37 12.73
N SER A 106 -9.63 -24.07 12.47
CA SER A 106 -8.85 -23.04 13.20
C SER A 106 -9.21 -22.84 14.68
N GLY A 107 -10.24 -23.51 15.21
CA GLY A 107 -10.71 -23.34 16.59
C GLY A 107 -9.62 -23.43 17.68
N PRO A 108 -8.73 -24.45 17.68
CA PRO A 108 -7.63 -24.52 18.64
C PRO A 108 -6.62 -23.38 18.51
N LEU A 109 -6.28 -22.97 17.29
CA LEU A 109 -5.36 -21.85 17.01
C LEU A 109 -5.96 -20.52 17.48
N LEU A 110 -7.24 -20.28 17.20
CA LEU A 110 -7.94 -19.07 17.65
C LEU A 110 -8.00 -18.98 19.18
N LYS A 111 -8.18 -20.11 19.88
CA LYS A 111 -8.13 -20.15 21.35
C LYS A 111 -6.74 -19.82 21.91
N ALA A 112 -5.69 -20.31 21.27
CA ALA A 112 -4.31 -20.01 21.66
C ALA A 112 -4.00 -18.52 21.46
N LEU A 113 -4.31 -17.97 20.29
CA LEU A 113 -4.11 -16.55 19.96
C LEU A 113 -4.96 -15.60 20.82
N ALA A 114 -6.21 -15.98 21.15
CA ALA A 114 -7.06 -15.19 22.04
C ALA A 114 -6.55 -15.16 23.49
N LYS A 115 -5.86 -16.22 23.94
CA LYS A 115 -5.23 -16.25 25.27
C LYS A 115 -4.04 -15.30 25.33
N GLU A 116 -3.30 -15.15 24.24
CA GLU A 116 -2.19 -14.20 24.11
C GLU A 116 -2.68 -12.73 24.15
N LYS A 117 -3.88 -12.42 23.61
CA LYS A 117 -4.50 -11.08 23.74
C LYS A 117 -4.88 -10.71 25.19
N ALA A 118 -5.13 -11.71 26.04
CA ALA A 118 -5.64 -11.52 27.41
C ALA A 118 -4.53 -11.49 28.49
N SER A 119 -3.27 -11.71 28.11
CA SER A 119 -2.07 -11.67 28.96
C SER A 119 -1.32 -10.36 28.74
#